data_AF-A0A239PF63-F1
#
_entry.id   AF-A0A239PF63-F1
#
_cell.length_a   1.000
_cell.length_b   1.000
_cell.length_c   1.000
_cell.angle_alpha   90.00
_cell.angle_beta   90.00
_cell.angle_gamma   90.00
#
_symmetry.space_group_name_H-M   'P 1'
#
loop_
_entity.id
_entity.type
_entity.pdbx_description
1 polymer ?
#
loop_
_entity_poly.entity_id
_entity_poly.type
_entity_poly.pdbx_seq_one_letter_code
_entity_poly.pdbx_strand_id
1 'polypeptide(L)'
;MRERKILLVRHAKADRPAGVIDVDRPLTPRGHADAGAVGAWLAHRGYRPDLVICSPSKRTRQTWHGIALGLADAAGEQAPSPEVDYRDEVYDGEGTDLIDLLQGVDEAVETVMVIGHNPSVSEASELLDPASAGDLRTSGVAAHTYAGSWDECGPGTAALLETHTARG
;
A
#
# COMPACT_ATOMS: atom_id res chain seq x y z
N MET A 1 -19.88 -0.61 14.77
CA MET A 1 -18.84 0.23 14.13
C MET A 1 -18.53 -0.39 12.79
N ARG A 2 -18.28 0.41 11.74
CA ARG A 2 -17.85 -0.13 10.44
C ARG A 2 -16.41 -0.60 10.58
N GLU A 3 -16.10 -1.78 10.07
CA GLU A 3 -14.74 -2.30 10.08
C GLU A 3 -14.05 -1.88 8.77
N ARG A 4 -13.00 -1.08 8.89
CA ARG A 4 -12.19 -0.54 7.80
C ARG A 4 -10.88 -1.29 7.70
N LYS A 5 -10.25 -1.26 6.52
CA LYS A 5 -8.95 -1.88 6.26
C LYS A 5 -7.93 -0.84 5.82
N ILE A 6 -6.71 -0.97 6.34
CA ILE A 6 -5.55 -0.19 5.92
C ILE A 6 -4.53 -1.17 5.37
N LEU A 7 -4.13 -1.00 4.11
CA LEU A 7 -3.15 -1.83 3.41
C LEU A 7 -1.88 -1.02 3.18
N LEU A 8 -0.83 -1.26 3.95
CA LEU A 8 0.46 -0.60 3.78
C LEU A 8 1.34 -1.47 2.88
N VAL A 9 1.76 -0.93 1.75
CA VAL A 9 2.51 -1.65 0.72
C VAL A 9 3.83 -0.97 0.44
N ARG A 10 4.94 -1.68 0.63
CA ARG A 10 6.23 -1.24 0.09
C ARG A 10 6.30 -1.57 -1.39
N HIS A 11 6.76 -0.60 -2.19
CA HIS A 11 6.99 -0.79 -3.62
C HIS A 11 7.76 -2.10 -3.95
N ALA A 12 7.47 -2.67 -5.11
CA ALA A 12 8.16 -3.88 -5.59
C ALA A 12 9.61 -3.60 -6.01
N LYS A 13 10.38 -4.64 -6.31
CA LYS A 13 11.83 -4.50 -6.55
C LYS A 13 12.15 -3.57 -7.73
N ALA A 14 12.78 -2.44 -7.42
CA ALA A 14 13.22 -1.44 -8.40
C ALA A 14 14.68 -1.61 -8.83
N ASP A 15 14.98 -1.24 -10.06
CA ASP A 15 16.31 -1.22 -10.66
C ASP A 15 17.05 0.10 -10.31
N ARG A 16 18.35 0.17 -10.65
CA ARG A 16 19.19 1.39 -10.58
C ARG A 16 20.01 1.56 -11.87
N PRO A 17 19.37 1.91 -12.99
CA PRO A 17 20.10 2.19 -14.23
C PRO A 17 21.01 3.42 -14.08
N ALA A 18 22.16 3.41 -14.74
CA ALA A 18 23.08 4.53 -14.71
C ALA A 18 22.44 5.79 -15.34
N GLY A 19 22.59 6.95 -14.68
CA GLY A 19 22.07 8.23 -15.17
C GLY A 19 20.58 8.49 -14.93
N VAL A 20 19.87 7.59 -14.24
CA VAL A 20 18.45 7.77 -13.88
C VAL A 20 18.32 8.34 -12.47
N ILE A 21 17.57 9.42 -12.31
CA ILE A 21 17.27 10.03 -11.00
C ILE A 21 16.37 9.09 -10.16
N ASP A 22 16.41 9.21 -8.83
CA ASP A 22 15.77 8.21 -7.96
C ASP A 22 14.26 8.04 -8.23
N VAL A 23 13.53 9.14 -8.38
CA VAL A 23 12.08 9.13 -8.63
C VAL A 23 11.70 8.39 -9.92
N ASP A 24 12.59 8.36 -10.92
CA ASP A 24 12.39 7.73 -12.23
C ASP A 24 12.91 6.29 -12.32
N ARG A 25 13.44 5.75 -11.22
CA ARG A 25 13.90 4.36 -11.20
C ARG A 25 12.74 3.39 -11.47
N PRO A 26 12.84 2.55 -12.51
CA PRO A 26 11.78 1.61 -12.85
C PRO A 26 11.82 0.37 -11.96
N LEU A 27 10.74 -0.41 -11.98
CA LEU A 27 10.75 -1.79 -11.51
C LEU A 27 11.68 -2.66 -12.36
N THR A 28 12.25 -3.67 -11.70
CA THR A 28 12.89 -4.80 -12.39
C THR A 28 11.82 -5.72 -12.99
N PRO A 29 12.16 -6.61 -13.94
CA PRO A 29 11.24 -7.64 -14.42
C PRO A 29 10.63 -8.47 -13.29
N ARG A 30 11.44 -8.86 -12.31
CA ARG A 30 10.97 -9.52 -11.09
C ARG A 30 10.01 -8.64 -10.28
N GLY A 31 10.31 -7.35 -10.15
CA GLY A 31 9.44 -6.40 -9.46
C GLY A 31 8.05 -6.30 -10.10
N HIS A 32 7.96 -6.37 -11.43
CA HIS A 32 6.67 -6.44 -12.12
C HIS A 32 5.90 -7.73 -11.79
N ALA A 33 6.57 -8.89 -11.80
CA ALA A 33 5.95 -10.16 -11.42
C ALA A 33 5.49 -10.16 -9.94
N ASP A 34 6.35 -9.70 -9.03
CA ASP A 34 6.04 -9.57 -7.60
C ASP A 34 4.83 -8.65 -7.36
N ALA A 35 4.70 -7.54 -8.10
CA ALA A 35 3.56 -6.63 -7.99
C ALA A 35 2.25 -7.30 -8.45
N GLY A 36 2.27 -8.06 -9.55
CA GLY A 36 1.13 -8.87 -9.98
C GLY A 36 0.72 -9.91 -8.94
N ALA A 37 1.70 -10.57 -8.32
CA ALA A 37 1.46 -11.52 -7.24
C ALA A 37 0.83 -10.87 -5.99
N VAL A 38 1.18 -9.62 -5.66
CA VAL A 38 0.48 -8.86 -4.61
C VAL A 38 -0.99 -8.69 -4.98
N GLY A 39 -1.29 -8.28 -6.22
CA GLY A 39 -2.66 -8.12 -6.71
C GLY A 39 -3.48 -9.40 -6.59
N ALA A 40 -2.93 -10.53 -7.04
CA ALA A 40 -3.59 -11.84 -6.93
C ALA A 40 -3.83 -12.28 -5.47
N TRP A 41 -2.87 -12.00 -4.58
CA TRP A 41 -3.02 -12.29 -3.16
C TRP A 41 -4.11 -11.44 -2.50
N LEU A 42 -4.10 -10.13 -2.74
CA LEU A 42 -5.18 -9.22 -2.31
C LEU A 42 -6.53 -9.71 -2.85
N ALA A 43 -6.52 -10.17 -4.10
CA ALA A 43 -7.70 -10.70 -4.75
C ALA A 43 -8.34 -11.85 -3.97
N HIS A 44 -7.50 -12.85 -3.64
CA HIS A 44 -7.87 -14.05 -2.90
C HIS A 44 -8.29 -13.75 -1.45
N ARG A 45 -7.68 -12.75 -0.81
CA ARG A 45 -8.06 -12.31 0.55
C ARG A 45 -9.36 -11.51 0.58
N GLY A 46 -9.89 -11.09 -0.57
CA GLY A 46 -11.03 -10.18 -0.62
C GLY A 46 -10.67 -8.74 -0.25
N TYR A 47 -9.39 -8.41 -0.18
CA TYR A 47 -8.93 -7.04 0.04
C TYR A 47 -9.08 -6.28 -1.27
N ARG A 48 -10.06 -5.37 -1.33
CA ARG A 48 -10.32 -4.48 -2.46
C ARG A 48 -10.23 -3.04 -1.97
N PRO A 49 -9.21 -2.27 -2.38
CA PRO A 49 -9.15 -0.87 -2.02
C PRO A 49 -10.28 -0.10 -2.71
N ASP A 50 -10.85 0.87 -2.01
CA ASP A 50 -11.70 1.92 -2.60
C ASP A 50 -10.84 3.13 -3.01
N LEU A 51 -9.78 3.37 -2.23
CA LEU A 51 -8.80 4.43 -2.43
C LEU A 51 -7.37 3.87 -2.40
N VAL A 52 -6.56 4.30 -3.35
CA VAL A 52 -5.11 4.05 -3.38
C VAL A 52 -4.38 5.37 -3.23
N ILE A 53 -3.65 5.55 -2.12
CA ILE A 53 -2.73 6.67 -1.92
C ILE A 53 -1.33 6.21 -2.31
N CYS A 54 -0.72 6.81 -3.31
CA CYS A 54 0.49 6.30 -3.92
C CYS A 54 1.55 7.39 -4.03
N SER A 55 2.80 7.08 -3.69
CA SER A 55 3.91 7.96 -4.03
C SER A 55 3.96 8.18 -5.56
N PRO A 56 4.31 9.39 -6.03
CA PRO A 56 4.38 9.67 -7.46
C PRO A 56 5.59 9.02 -8.17
N SER A 57 6.49 8.36 -7.44
CA SER A 57 7.65 7.71 -8.04
C SER A 57 7.27 6.66 -9.08
N LYS A 58 8.13 6.46 -10.08
CA LYS A 58 7.88 5.50 -11.16
C LYS A 58 7.69 4.07 -10.62
N ARG A 59 8.52 3.65 -9.66
CA ARG A 59 8.45 2.31 -9.05
C ARG A 59 7.15 2.06 -8.28
N THR A 60 6.60 3.06 -7.59
CA THR A 60 5.32 2.92 -6.85
C THR A 60 4.14 2.89 -7.81
N ARG A 61 4.14 3.77 -8.83
CA ARG A 61 3.16 3.74 -9.93
C ARG A 61 3.14 2.41 -10.68
N GLN A 62 4.32 1.88 -11.01
CA GLN A 62 4.44 0.57 -11.67
C GLN A 62 4.06 -0.59 -10.74
N THR A 63 4.30 -0.46 -9.42
CA THR A 63 3.84 -1.46 -8.44
C THR A 63 2.32 -1.46 -8.39
N TRP A 64 1.68 -0.29 -8.30
CA TRP A 64 0.23 -0.16 -8.38
C TRP A 64 -0.33 -0.78 -9.65
N HIS A 65 0.26 -0.46 -10.81
CA HIS A 65 -0.19 -1.01 -12.08
C HIS A 65 -0.17 -2.55 -12.08
N GLY A 66 0.89 -3.18 -11.58
CA GLY A 66 0.95 -4.65 -11.44
C GLY A 66 -0.12 -5.19 -10.47
N ILE A 67 -0.31 -4.53 -9.34
CA ILE A 67 -1.34 -4.90 -8.35
C ILE A 67 -2.74 -4.83 -8.98
N ALA A 68 -3.05 -3.74 -9.70
CA ALA A 68 -4.34 -3.54 -10.35
C ALA A 68 -4.64 -4.64 -11.38
N LEU A 69 -3.64 -5.07 -12.17
CA LEU A 69 -3.78 -6.19 -13.09
C LEU A 69 -4.08 -7.50 -12.33
N GLY A 70 -3.32 -7.82 -11.28
CA GLY A 70 -3.54 -9.03 -10.49
C GLY A 70 -4.89 -9.04 -9.75
N LEU A 71 -5.40 -7.88 -9.36
CA LEU A 71 -6.75 -7.72 -8.81
C LEU A 71 -7.83 -7.99 -9.88
N ALA A 72 -7.67 -7.42 -11.08
CA ALA A 72 -8.63 -7.55 -12.18
C ALA A 72 -8.74 -9.00 -12.66
N ASP A 73 -7.61 -9.69 -12.84
CA ASP A 73 -7.56 -11.09 -13.28
C ASP A 73 -8.38 -12.03 -12.39
N ALA A 74 -8.49 -11.71 -11.10
CA ALA A 74 -9.19 -12.52 -10.11
C ALA A 74 -10.59 -12.01 -9.72
N ALA A 75 -10.94 -10.76 -10.04
CA ALA A 75 -12.23 -10.16 -9.69
C ALA A 75 -13.32 -10.30 -10.78
N GLY A 76 -12.94 -10.60 -12.03
CA GLY A 76 -13.87 -10.56 -13.17
C GLY A 76 -14.23 -9.12 -13.60
N GLU A 77 -15.04 -8.99 -14.65
CA GLU A 77 -15.27 -7.73 -15.40
C GLU A 77 -16.05 -6.62 -14.65
N GLN A 78 -16.46 -6.80 -13.39
CA GLN A 78 -17.47 -5.93 -12.75
C GLN A 78 -17.02 -5.17 -11.48
N ALA A 79 -15.75 -5.27 -11.05
CA ALA A 79 -15.30 -4.47 -9.92
C ALA A 79 -14.94 -3.02 -10.35
N PRO A 80 -15.51 -1.98 -9.72
CA PRO A 80 -15.10 -0.61 -9.98
C PRO A 80 -13.61 -0.43 -9.65
N SER A 81 -12.90 0.32 -10.49
CA SER A 81 -11.51 0.68 -10.22
C SER A 81 -11.46 1.68 -9.07
N PRO A 82 -10.54 1.53 -8.10
CA PRO A 82 -10.41 2.50 -7.02
C PRO A 82 -9.97 3.85 -7.54
N GLU A 83 -10.28 4.89 -6.77
CA GLU A 83 -9.63 6.18 -6.92
C GLU A 83 -8.14 6.06 -6.58
N VAL A 84 -7.30 6.81 -7.29
CA VAL A 84 -5.86 6.84 -7.06
C VAL A 84 -5.41 8.26 -6.80
N ASP A 85 -4.99 8.55 -5.59
CA ASP A 85 -4.41 9.82 -5.17
C ASP A 85 -2.88 9.72 -5.12
N TYR A 86 -2.20 10.64 -5.80
CA TYR A 86 -0.73 10.69 -5.81
C TYR A 86 -0.22 11.78 -4.87
N ARG A 87 0.54 11.37 -3.85
CA ARG A 87 0.97 12.24 -2.75
C ARG A 87 2.48 12.25 -2.60
N ASP A 88 3.07 13.45 -2.62
CA ASP A 88 4.52 13.65 -2.46
C ASP A 88 4.98 13.19 -1.07
N GLU A 89 4.14 13.39 -0.05
CA GLU A 89 4.34 12.98 1.33
C GLU A 89 4.59 11.46 1.47
N VAL A 90 4.08 10.65 0.53
CA VAL A 90 4.32 9.20 0.50
C VAL A 90 5.70 8.85 -0.05
N TYR A 91 6.37 9.78 -0.76
CA TYR A 91 7.72 9.62 -1.31
C TYR A 91 8.81 9.97 -0.31
N ASP A 92 8.70 11.11 0.37
CA ASP A 92 9.76 11.70 1.21
C ASP A 92 9.35 11.95 2.66
N GLY A 93 8.11 11.66 3.04
CA GLY A 93 7.63 11.77 4.42
C GLY A 93 7.99 10.58 5.31
N GLU A 94 7.66 10.72 6.59
CA GLU A 94 7.88 9.76 7.67
C GLU A 94 6.61 8.91 7.91
N GLY A 95 6.70 7.90 8.79
CA GLY A 95 5.53 7.10 9.15
C GLY A 95 4.34 7.91 9.66
N THR A 96 4.58 9.03 10.38
CA THR A 96 3.53 9.93 10.88
C THR A 96 2.81 10.68 9.77
N ASP A 97 3.51 11.07 8.70
CA ASP A 97 2.86 11.72 7.55
C ASP A 97 1.86 10.77 6.87
N LEU A 98 2.14 9.47 6.87
CA LEU A 98 1.18 8.47 6.37
C LEU A 98 -0.05 8.32 7.28
N ILE A 99 0.11 8.51 8.61
CA ILE A 99 -1.03 8.55 9.54
C ILE A 99 -1.88 9.79 9.26
N ASP A 100 -1.27 10.95 9.07
CA ASP A 100 -1.97 12.21 8.76
C ASP A 100 -2.74 12.10 7.43
N LEU A 101 -2.16 11.44 6.43
CA LEU A 101 -2.86 11.14 5.17
C LEU A 101 -4.09 10.25 5.39
N LEU A 102 -3.98 9.21 6.25
CA LEU A 102 -5.12 8.36 6.60
C LEU A 102 -6.22 9.16 7.31
N GLN A 103 -5.86 10.16 8.12
CA GLN A 103 -6.84 11.05 8.78
C GLN A 103 -7.62 11.95 7.82
N GLY A 104 -7.07 12.24 6.64
CA GLY A 104 -7.72 13.02 5.60
C GLY A 104 -8.65 12.23 4.67
N VAL A 105 -8.80 10.92 4.88
CA VAL A 105 -9.60 10.05 4.01
C VAL A 105 -11.10 10.26 4.24
N ASP A 106 -11.89 10.24 3.16
CA ASP A 106 -13.35 10.35 3.23
C ASP A 106 -13.96 9.17 4.04
N GLU A 107 -14.89 9.48 4.94
CA GLU A 107 -15.56 8.48 5.81
C GLU A 107 -16.28 7.36 5.05
N ALA A 108 -16.63 7.58 3.77
CA ALA A 108 -17.23 6.58 2.89
C ALA A 108 -16.24 5.50 2.42
N VAL A 109 -14.93 5.74 2.50
CA VAL A 109 -13.89 4.76 2.14
C VAL A 109 -13.80 3.68 3.23
N GLU A 110 -13.90 2.41 2.84
CA GLU A 110 -13.81 1.27 3.74
C GLU A 110 -12.41 0.63 3.70
N THR A 111 -11.75 0.61 2.55
CA THR A 111 -10.39 0.09 2.39
C THR A 111 -9.47 1.11 1.72
N VAL A 112 -8.43 1.54 2.44
CA VAL A 112 -7.35 2.38 1.90
C VAL A 112 -6.12 1.53 1.67
N MET A 113 -5.47 1.70 0.52
CA MET A 113 -4.13 1.15 0.27
C MET A 113 -3.11 2.26 0.08
N VAL A 114 -2.03 2.23 0.86
CA VAL A 114 -0.89 3.14 0.72
C VAL A 114 0.27 2.42 0.07
N ILE A 115 0.77 2.92 -1.07
CA ILE A 115 1.92 2.36 -1.78
C ILE A 115 3.10 3.33 -1.69
N GLY A 116 4.08 2.99 -0.86
CA GLY A 116 5.20 3.87 -0.53
C GLY A 116 6.56 3.18 -0.41
N HIS A 117 7.42 3.76 0.41
CA HIS A 117 8.82 3.38 0.59
C HIS A 117 9.11 3.09 2.05
N ASN A 118 10.19 2.34 2.28
CA ASN A 118 10.75 2.21 3.61
C ASN A 118 11.75 3.34 3.87
N PRO A 119 11.84 3.82 5.11
CA PRO A 119 11.27 3.20 6.32
C PRO A 119 9.78 3.51 6.57
N SER A 120 9.23 4.57 5.97
CA SER A 120 7.95 5.18 6.31
C SER A 120 6.75 4.22 6.34
N VAL A 121 6.62 3.29 5.39
CA VAL A 121 5.49 2.33 5.42
C VAL A 121 5.62 1.27 6.53
N SER A 122 6.85 0.88 6.90
CA SER A 122 7.07 0.00 8.05
C SER A 122 6.81 0.76 9.36
N GLU A 123 7.28 2.00 9.46
CA GLU A 123 7.05 2.86 10.62
C GLU A 123 5.55 3.14 10.82
N ALA A 124 4.79 3.43 9.75
CA ALA A 124 3.35 3.59 9.84
C ALA A 124 2.65 2.32 10.35
N SER A 125 3.11 1.14 9.91
CA SER A 125 2.61 -0.15 10.40
C SER A 125 2.85 -0.33 11.90
N GLU A 126 4.05 0.03 12.36
CA GLU A 126 4.44 -0.01 13.78
C GLU A 126 3.70 1.04 14.63
N LEU A 127 3.43 2.21 14.08
CA LEU A 127 2.62 3.25 14.73
C LEU A 127 1.19 2.75 14.92
N LEU A 128 0.54 2.25 13.86
CA LEU A 128 -0.83 1.75 13.92
C LEU A 128 -1.02 0.60 14.91
N ASP A 129 -0.04 -0.30 15.00
CA ASP A 129 0.01 -1.39 15.96
C ASP A 129 1.46 -1.67 16.40
N PRO A 130 1.84 -1.39 17.66
CA PRO A 130 3.19 -1.70 18.16
C PRO A 130 3.54 -3.19 18.15
N ALA A 131 2.56 -4.09 18.01
CA ALA A 131 2.79 -5.52 17.82
C ALA A 131 3.19 -5.87 16.38
N SER A 132 3.01 -4.93 15.43
CA SER A 132 3.59 -5.03 14.10
C SER A 132 5.10 -5.05 14.24
N ALA A 133 5.72 -6.18 13.90
CA ALA A 133 7.16 -6.34 13.98
C ALA A 133 7.75 -6.46 12.58
N GLY A 134 8.58 -5.49 12.20
CA GLY A 134 9.63 -5.69 11.21
C GLY A 134 9.53 -4.91 9.91
N ASP A 135 10.66 -4.87 9.22
CA ASP A 135 10.83 -4.18 7.95
C ASP A 135 10.06 -4.88 6.82
N LEU A 136 9.09 -4.20 6.22
CA LEU A 136 8.43 -4.70 5.03
C LEU A 136 9.45 -4.87 3.91
N ARG A 137 9.64 -6.09 3.40
CA ARG A 137 10.47 -6.31 2.20
C ARG A 137 9.82 -5.66 0.99
N THR A 138 10.55 -5.46 -0.12
CA THR A 138 9.91 -5.04 -1.38
C THR A 138 8.77 -5.99 -1.73
N SER A 139 7.64 -5.44 -2.18
CA SER A 139 6.33 -6.13 -2.36
C SER A 139 5.73 -6.73 -1.08
N GLY A 140 6.18 -6.24 0.08
CA GLY A 140 5.58 -6.52 1.38
C GLY A 140 4.30 -5.73 1.58
N VAL A 141 3.31 -6.38 2.16
CA VAL A 141 2.01 -5.82 2.56
C VAL A 141 1.81 -6.05 4.05
N ALA A 142 1.41 -5.02 4.78
CA ALA A 142 0.81 -5.13 6.11
C ALA A 142 -0.66 -4.74 6.01
N ALA A 143 -1.56 -5.64 6.43
CA ALA A 143 -2.99 -5.40 6.46
C ALA A 143 -3.43 -5.15 7.90
N HIS A 144 -4.06 -4.01 8.17
CA HIS A 144 -4.61 -3.65 9.47
C HIS A 144 -6.14 -3.57 9.42
N THR A 145 -6.76 -3.78 10.57
CA THR A 145 -8.20 -3.53 10.79
C THR A 145 -8.39 -2.31 11.67
N TYR A 146 -9.35 -1.47 11.33
CA TYR A 146 -9.65 -0.24 12.05
C TYR A 146 -11.17 -0.06 12.22
N ALA A 147 -11.63 0.38 13.39
CA ALA A 147 -13.06 0.49 13.69
C ALA A 147 -13.53 1.91 14.05
N GLY A 148 -12.63 2.91 14.02
CA GLY A 148 -12.95 4.33 14.27
C GLY A 148 -13.13 5.12 12.97
N SER A 149 -13.41 6.42 13.08
CA SER A 149 -13.44 7.36 11.95
C SER A 149 -12.03 7.71 11.50
N TRP A 150 -11.83 7.99 10.22
CA TRP A 150 -10.51 8.25 9.65
C TRP A 150 -9.79 9.39 10.37
N ASP A 151 -10.50 10.47 10.72
CA ASP A 151 -9.96 11.61 11.48
C ASP A 151 -9.43 11.26 12.89
N GLU A 152 -9.84 10.12 13.46
CA GLU A 152 -9.34 9.57 14.73
C GLU A 152 -8.30 8.44 14.52
N CYS A 153 -7.92 8.14 13.29
CA CYS A 153 -6.92 7.11 12.99
C CYS A 153 -5.55 7.58 13.47
N GLY A 154 -4.87 6.76 14.26
CA GLY A 154 -3.63 7.17 14.89
C GLY A 154 -2.82 6.02 15.46
N PRO A 155 -1.79 6.33 16.25
CA PRO A 155 -0.97 5.30 16.86
C PRO A 155 -1.78 4.37 17.78
N GLY A 156 -1.60 3.06 17.61
CA GLY A 156 -2.25 2.02 18.40
C GLY A 156 -3.74 1.82 18.12
N THR A 157 -4.30 2.47 17.09
CA THR A 157 -5.74 2.41 16.82
C THR A 157 -6.14 1.30 15.84
N ALA A 158 -5.20 0.75 15.07
CA ALA A 158 -5.50 -0.21 14.01
C ALA A 158 -4.65 -1.48 14.12
N ALA A 159 -5.25 -2.56 14.64
CA ALA A 159 -4.57 -3.83 14.87
C ALA A 159 -4.12 -4.48 13.56
N LEU A 160 -2.91 -5.06 13.57
CA LEU A 160 -2.39 -5.84 12.46
C LEU A 160 -3.18 -7.15 12.32
N LEU A 161 -3.70 -7.41 11.12
CA LEU A 161 -4.34 -8.67 10.77
C LEU A 161 -3.33 -9.69 10.28
N GLU A 162 -2.51 -9.28 9.31
CA GLU A 162 -1.52 -10.15 8.69
C GLU A 162 -0.49 -9.36 7.91
N THR A 163 0.66 -10.00 7.65
CA THR A 163 1.64 -9.54 6.68
C THR A 163 1.82 -10.55 5.57
N HIS A 164 2.12 -10.08 4.37
CA HIS A 164 2.44 -10.91 3.23
C HIS A 164 3.61 -10.33 2.46
N THR A 165 4.44 -11.19 1.89
CA THR A 165 5.51 -10.78 0.97
C THR A 165 5.35 -11.58 -0.30
N ALA A 166 4.72 -10.95 -1.30
CA ALA A 166 4.42 -11.65 -2.54
C ALA A 166 5.68 -11.88 -3.36
N ARG A 167 5.74 -13.06 -4.00
CA ARG A 167 6.81 -13.47 -4.89
C ARG A 167 6.19 -14.10 -6.13
N GLY A 168 6.42 -13.46 -7.28
CA GLY A 168 6.01 -13.94 -8.60
C GLY A 168 7.10 -14.73 -9.31
#